data_AF-A0A398BJR2-F1
#
_entry.id   AF-A0A398BJR2-F1
#
_cell.length_a   1.000
_cell.length_b   1.000
_cell.length_c   1.000
_cell.angle_alpha   90.00
_cell.angle_beta   90.00
_cell.angle_gamma   90.00
#
_symmetry.space_group_name_H-M   'P 1'
#
loop_
_entity.id
_entity.type
_entity.pdbx_description
1 polymer ?
#
loop_
_entity_poly.entity_id
_entity_poly.type
_entity_poly.pdbx_seq_one_letter_code
_entity_poly.pdbx_strand_id
1 'polypeptide(L)'
;MPLRRALVALLIEFETSLEEMENMQARSPTPLLYSVLVRRRRAAMTLRSRLSRKDRPRRRSQFSGPSGVQHLLAREAELLRLFDVALAESRVEPELAPLLRSLRAEVEQARITLRQISA
;
A
#
# COMPACT_ATOMS: atom_id res chain seq x y z
N MET A 1 -13.20 7.59 -17.33
CA MET A 1 -11.78 7.18 -17.22
C MET A 1 -10.98 7.77 -16.03
N PRO A 2 -11.54 8.43 -14.98
CA PRO A 2 -10.73 8.90 -13.84
C PRO A 2 -10.47 7.81 -12.78
N LEU A 3 -11.50 7.06 -12.34
CA LEU A 3 -11.40 6.06 -11.28
C LEU A 3 -10.34 4.98 -11.56
N ARG A 4 -10.32 4.43 -12.78
CA ARG A 4 -9.31 3.41 -13.14
C ARG A 4 -7.88 3.93 -13.03
N ARG A 5 -7.63 5.18 -13.43
CA ARG A 5 -6.30 5.80 -13.29
C ARG A 5 -5.95 6.02 -11.81
N ALA A 6 -6.92 6.42 -10.99
CA ALA A 6 -6.75 6.55 -9.55
C ALA A 6 -6.40 5.20 -8.89
N LEU A 7 -7.06 4.11 -9.28
CA LEU A 7 -6.74 2.76 -8.78
C LEU A 7 -5.35 2.28 -9.18
N VAL A 8 -4.92 2.59 -10.41
CA VAL A 8 -3.56 2.28 -10.86
C VAL A 8 -2.53 3.07 -10.05
N ALA A 9 -2.75 4.37 -9.84
CA ALA A 9 -1.87 5.21 -9.03
C ALA A 9 -1.80 4.72 -7.57
N LEU A 10 -2.96 4.38 -6.99
CA LEU A 10 -3.06 3.85 -5.64
C LEU A 10 -2.36 2.48 -5.51
N LEU A 11 -2.45 1.62 -6.52
CA LEU A 11 -1.65 0.38 -6.54
C LEU A 11 -0.15 0.66 -6.61
N ILE A 12 0.29 1.64 -7.42
CA ILE A 12 1.70 2.02 -7.52
C ILE A 12 2.22 2.51 -6.16
N GLU A 13 1.52 3.42 -5.50
CA GLU A 13 1.92 3.92 -4.18
C GLU A 13 1.92 2.82 -3.12
N PHE A 14 0.93 1.92 -3.17
CA PHE A 14 0.85 0.79 -2.24
C PHE A 14 1.99 -0.21 -2.46
N GLU A 15 2.30 -0.57 -3.71
CA GLU A 15 3.43 -1.44 -4.05
C GLU A 15 4.77 -0.78 -3.71
N THR A 16 4.90 0.54 -3.90
CA THR A 16 6.11 1.29 -3.56
C THR A 16 6.36 1.25 -2.06
N SER A 17 5.36 1.61 -1.23
CA SER A 17 5.51 1.55 0.22
C SER A 17 5.81 0.13 0.73
N LEU A 18 5.21 -0.89 0.10
CA LEU A 18 5.52 -2.28 0.38
C LEU A 18 7.00 -2.60 0.10
N GLU A 19 7.55 -2.21 -1.06
CA GLU A 19 8.97 -2.40 -1.39
C GLU A 19 9.88 -1.68 -0.37
N GLU A 20 9.51 -0.49 0.10
CA GLU A 20 10.28 0.22 1.13
C GLU A 20 10.29 -0.49 2.47
N MET A 21 9.14 -0.99 2.92
CA MET A 21 9.04 -1.78 4.15
C MET A 21 9.80 -3.10 4.04
N GLU A 22 9.80 -3.74 2.86
CA GLU A 22 10.59 -4.94 2.60
C GLU A 22 12.10 -4.65 2.67
N ASN A 23 12.54 -3.53 2.11
CA ASN A 23 13.93 -3.08 2.21
C ASN A 23 14.33 -2.76 3.66
N MET A 24 13.43 -2.16 4.44
CA MET A 24 13.67 -1.93 5.86
C MET A 24 13.79 -3.25 6.63
N GLN A 25 12.88 -4.21 6.39
CA GLN A 25 12.92 -5.53 7.00
C GLN A 25 14.22 -6.29 6.65
N ALA A 26 14.71 -6.15 5.42
CA ALA A 26 15.96 -6.77 5.00
C ALA A 26 17.18 -6.20 5.75
N ARG A 27 17.14 -4.92 6.13
CA ARG A 27 18.21 -4.24 6.87
C ARG A 27 18.11 -4.42 8.38
N SER A 28 16.90 -4.43 8.91
CA SER A 28 16.59 -4.58 10.32
C SER A 28 15.41 -5.55 10.48
N PRO A 29 15.69 -6.86 10.57
CA PRO A 29 14.64 -7.86 10.62
C PRO A 29 13.84 -7.77 11.92
N THR A 30 12.54 -7.57 11.82
CA THR A 30 11.62 -7.64 12.97
C THR A 30 10.46 -8.60 12.68
N PRO A 31 10.06 -9.44 13.64
CA PRO A 31 8.96 -10.40 13.44
C PRO A 31 7.61 -9.68 13.26
N LEU A 32 7.42 -8.53 13.90
CA LEU A 32 6.22 -7.71 13.78
C LEU A 32 6.00 -7.27 12.33
N LEU A 33 7.03 -6.72 11.70
CA LEU A 33 6.97 -6.23 10.33
C LEU A 33 6.82 -7.36 9.31
N TYR A 34 7.45 -8.52 9.54
CA TYR A 34 7.31 -9.68 8.66
C TYR A 34 5.84 -10.10 8.47
N SER A 35 5.07 -10.17 9.57
CA SER A 35 3.66 -10.54 9.51
C SER A 35 2.82 -9.54 8.68
N VAL A 36 3.13 -8.25 8.80
CA VAL A 36 2.50 -7.16 8.04
C VAL A 36 2.84 -7.28 6.55
N LEU A 37 4.10 -7.48 6.22
CA LEU A 37 4.57 -7.62 4.83
C LEU A 37 3.88 -8.77 4.09
N VAL A 38 3.69 -9.92 4.75
CA VAL A 38 2.99 -11.07 4.16
C VAL A 38 1.54 -10.70 3.83
N ARG A 39 0.82 -10.04 4.74
CA ARG A 39 -0.56 -9.60 4.48
C ARG A 39 -0.62 -8.55 3.38
N ARG A 40 0.28 -7.55 3.41
CA ARG A 40 0.36 -6.51 2.38
C ARG A 40 0.67 -7.04 0.99
N ARG A 41 1.55 -8.03 0.85
CA ARG A 41 1.81 -8.72 -0.43
C ARG A 41 0.54 -9.33 -1.01
N ARG A 42 -0.23 -10.05 -0.18
CA ARG A 42 -1.51 -10.64 -0.60
C ARG A 42 -2.51 -9.57 -1.03
N ALA A 43 -2.60 -8.50 -0.24
CA ALA A 43 -3.41 -7.32 -0.55
C ALA A 43 -3.06 -6.68 -1.91
N ALA A 44 -1.77 -6.42 -2.17
CA ALA A 44 -1.29 -5.90 -3.46
C ALA A 44 -1.67 -6.82 -4.62
N MET A 45 -1.49 -8.13 -4.48
CA MET A 45 -1.87 -9.11 -5.50
C MET A 45 -3.37 -9.08 -5.80
N THR A 46 -4.21 -8.94 -4.77
CA THR A 46 -5.67 -8.83 -4.93
C THR A 46 -6.05 -7.56 -5.67
N LEU A 47 -5.46 -6.41 -5.34
CA LEU A 47 -5.73 -5.17 -6.08
C LEU A 47 -5.25 -5.26 -7.54
N ARG A 48 -4.06 -5.84 -7.76
CA ARG A 48 -3.47 -6.04 -9.08
C ARG A 48 -4.29 -7.01 -9.95
N SER A 49 -4.94 -8.01 -9.36
CA SER A 49 -5.77 -8.97 -10.10
C SER A 49 -7.05 -8.33 -10.62
N ARG A 50 -7.59 -7.33 -9.91
CA ARG A 50 -8.76 -6.54 -10.30
C ARG A 50 -8.49 -5.54 -11.43
N LEU A 51 -7.23 -5.14 -11.62
CA LEU A 51 -6.84 -4.34 -12.78
C LEU A 51 -6.71 -5.20 -14.04
N SER A 52 -7.20 -4.66 -15.16
CA SER A 52 -7.01 -5.28 -16.47
C SER A 52 -5.51 -5.41 -16.77
N ARG A 53 -5.12 -6.45 -17.52
CA ARG A 53 -3.71 -6.72 -17.86
C ARG A 53 -3.00 -5.53 -18.50
N LYS A 54 -3.72 -4.68 -19.24
CA LYS A 54 -3.18 -3.47 -19.88
C LYS A 54 -2.87 -2.34 -18.89
N ASP A 55 -3.56 -2.31 -17.74
CA ASP A 55 -3.46 -1.24 -16.74
C ASP A 55 -2.54 -1.62 -15.56
N ARG A 56 -2.08 -2.86 -15.50
CA ARG A 56 -1.19 -3.31 -14.43
C ARG A 56 0.13 -2.55 -14.55
N PRO A 57 0.57 -1.85 -13.49
CA PRO A 57 1.86 -1.18 -13.51
C PRO A 57 2.95 -2.21 -13.78
N ARG A 58 3.76 -1.95 -14.82
CA ARG A 58 4.99 -2.70 -15.03
C ARG A 58 5.90 -2.33 -13.86
N ARG A 59 6.25 -3.30 -13.02
CA ARG A 59 7.19 -3.12 -11.91
C ARG A 59 8.46 -2.48 -12.47
N ARG A 60 8.60 -1.18 -12.31
CA ARG A 60 9.88 -0.49 -12.36
C ARG A 60 10.15 -0.19 -10.91
N SER A 61 11.16 -0.83 -10.33
CA SER A 61 11.61 -0.46 -9.00
C SER A 61 12.08 0.99 -9.11
N GLN A 62 11.25 1.91 -8.64
CA GLN A 62 11.53 3.36 -8.64
C GLN A 62 12.24 3.78 -7.35
N PHE A 63 12.59 2.82 -6.49
CA PHE A 63 13.05 3.13 -5.16
C PHE A 63 14.55 3.44 -5.15
N SER A 64 14.86 4.72 -5.06
CA SER A 64 16.21 5.28 -5.01
C SER A 64 16.53 5.84 -3.61
N GLY A 65 16.69 4.99 -2.60
CA GLY A 65 17.38 5.40 -1.37
C GLY A 65 16.96 4.68 -0.10
N PRO A 66 17.64 4.91 1.04
CA PRO A 66 17.18 4.48 2.36
C PRO A 66 15.92 5.25 2.81
N SER A 67 14.78 4.58 2.97
CA SER A 67 13.65 5.14 3.74
C SER A 67 13.82 4.79 5.22
N GLY A 68 13.92 5.80 6.07
CA GLY A 68 13.83 5.61 7.53
C GLY A 68 12.39 5.35 7.98
N VAL A 69 12.20 4.85 9.21
CA VAL A 69 10.86 4.56 9.78
C VAL A 69 9.93 5.78 9.72
N GLN A 70 10.46 6.99 9.97
CA GLN A 70 9.67 8.23 9.90
C GLN A 70 9.17 8.55 8.49
N HIS A 71 9.97 8.24 7.45
CA HIS A 71 9.53 8.41 6.06
C HIS A 71 8.40 7.44 5.73
N LEU A 72 8.55 6.18 6.12
CA LEU A 72 7.51 5.15 5.96
C LEU A 72 6.21 5.54 6.69
N LEU A 73 6.30 6.08 7.90
CA LEU A 73 5.13 6.55 8.64
C LEU A 73 4.38 7.68 7.91
N ALA A 74 5.10 8.63 7.33
CA ALA A 74 4.51 9.69 6.53
C ALA A 74 3.86 9.14 5.25
N ARG A 75 4.53 8.18 4.59
CA ARG A 75 4.01 7.54 3.38
C ARG A 75 2.75 6.71 3.62
N GLU A 76 2.70 5.96 4.72
CA GLU A 76 1.50 5.22 5.12
C GLU A 76 0.34 6.17 5.48
N ALA A 77 0.63 7.31 6.11
CA ALA A 77 -0.40 8.31 6.39
C ALA A 77 -0.99 8.92 5.10
N GLU A 78 -0.15 9.16 4.09
CA GLU A 78 -0.62 9.63 2.78
C GLU A 78 -1.42 8.56 2.05
N LEU A 79 -0.97 7.30 2.09
CA LEU A 79 -1.74 6.17 1.54
C LEU A 79 -3.13 6.08 2.16
N LEU A 80 -3.26 6.23 3.49
CA LEU A 80 -4.57 6.24 4.15
C LEU A 80 -5.47 7.35 3.59
N ARG A 81 -4.94 8.57 3.41
CA ARG A 81 -5.69 9.66 2.78
C ARG A 81 -6.13 9.31 1.36
N LEU A 82 -5.26 8.71 0.55
CA LEU A 82 -5.59 8.29 -0.82
C LEU A 82 -6.70 7.22 -0.82
N PHE A 83 -6.66 6.27 0.11
CA PHE A 83 -7.74 5.29 0.28
C PHE A 83 -9.06 5.95 0.70
N ASP A 84 -9.02 6.92 1.62
CA ASP A 84 -10.20 7.65 2.07
C ASP A 84 -10.84 8.47 0.93
N VAL A 85 -10.02 9.15 0.13
CA VAL A 85 -10.48 9.88 -1.06
C VAL A 85 -11.07 8.90 -2.08
N ALA A 86 -10.40 7.77 -2.34
CA ALA A 86 -10.89 6.76 -3.26
C ALA A 86 -12.23 6.18 -2.79
N LEU A 87 -12.39 5.91 -1.49
CA LEU A 87 -13.65 5.41 -0.91
C LEU A 87 -14.78 6.43 -0.92
N ALA A 88 -14.46 7.72 -0.89
CA ALA A 88 -15.43 8.81 -0.95
C ALA A 88 -15.91 9.11 -2.39
N GLU A 89 -15.26 8.57 -3.42
CA GLU A 89 -15.73 8.73 -4.80
C GLU A 89 -17.07 8.02 -5.00
N SER A 90 -18.09 8.77 -5.41
CA SER A 90 -19.46 8.28 -5.67
C SER A 90 -19.56 7.24 -6.79
N ARG A 91 -18.48 7.03 -7.56
CA ARG A 91 -18.40 6.11 -8.70
C ARG A 91 -17.68 4.81 -8.37
N VAL A 92 -17.28 4.59 -7.12
CA VAL A 92 -16.68 3.32 -6.72
C VAL A 92 -17.67 2.19 -6.92
N GLU A 93 -17.26 1.18 -7.68
CA GLU A 93 -18.06 -0.02 -7.86
C GLU A 93 -18.32 -0.69 -6.50
N PRO A 94 -19.55 -1.16 -6.23
CA PRO A 94 -19.92 -1.71 -4.93
C PRO A 94 -19.09 -2.94 -4.55
N GLU A 95 -18.57 -3.69 -5.53
CA GLU A 95 -17.65 -4.80 -5.32
C GLU A 95 -16.22 -4.37 -4.94
N LEU A 96 -15.84 -3.15 -5.29
CA LEU A 96 -14.50 -2.59 -5.06
C LEU A 96 -14.39 -1.92 -3.68
N ALA A 97 -15.49 -1.36 -3.16
CA ALA A 97 -15.50 -0.69 -1.86
C ALA A 97 -15.06 -1.59 -0.69
N PRO A 98 -15.53 -2.86 -0.56
CA PRO A 98 -15.04 -3.78 0.48
C PRO A 98 -13.54 -4.06 0.36
N LEU A 99 -13.04 -4.21 -0.87
CA LEU A 99 -11.62 -4.42 -1.13
C LEU A 99 -10.80 -3.20 -0.69
N LEU A 100 -11.18 -1.98 -1.09
CA LEU A 100 -10.49 -0.75 -0.71
C LEU A 100 -10.48 -0.55 0.82
N ARG A 101 -11.58 -0.87 1.53
CA ARG A 101 -11.62 -0.83 3.00
C ARG A 101 -10.66 -1.84 3.63
N SER A 102 -10.60 -3.06 3.10
CA SER A 102 -9.66 -4.08 3.58
C SER A 102 -8.20 -3.66 3.35
N LEU A 103 -7.88 -3.13 2.17
CA LEU A 103 -6.54 -2.63 1.87
C LEU A 103 -6.15 -1.46 2.76
N ARG A 104 -7.07 -0.51 2.97
CA ARG A 104 -6.89 0.60 3.91
C ARG A 104 -6.59 0.10 5.33
N ALA A 105 -7.29 -0.93 5.81
CA ALA A 105 -7.05 -1.51 7.12
C ALA A 105 -5.63 -2.12 7.24
N GLU A 106 -5.11 -2.74 6.18
CA GLU A 106 -3.73 -3.24 6.16
C GLU A 106 -2.70 -2.10 6.19
N VAL A 107 -2.96 -0.97 5.53
CA VAL A 107 -2.11 0.24 5.62
C VAL A 107 -2.13 0.81 7.05
N GLU A 108 -3.29 0.91 7.69
CA GLU A 108 -3.37 1.38 9.07
C GLU A 108 -2.60 0.44 10.02
N GLN A 109 -2.77 -0.87 9.84
CA GLN A 109 -2.05 -1.86 10.65
C GLN A 109 -0.53 -1.74 10.45
N ALA A 110 -0.07 -1.52 9.22
CA ALA A 110 1.33 -1.28 8.91
C ALA A 110 1.86 -0.04 9.61
N ARG A 111 1.12 1.07 9.55
CA ARG A 111 1.45 2.32 10.25
C ARG A 111 1.55 2.14 11.77
N ILE A 112 0.61 1.40 12.38
CA ILE A 112 0.64 1.09 13.81
C ILE A 112 1.90 0.28 14.15
N THR A 113 2.22 -0.74 13.37
CA THR A 113 3.43 -1.55 13.58
C THR A 113 4.71 -0.72 13.39
N LEU A 114 4.76 0.16 12.40
CA LEU A 114 5.91 1.07 12.22
C LEU A 114 6.08 2.02 13.41
N ARG A 115 4.99 2.50 14.00
CA ARG A 115 5.04 3.32 15.23
C ARG A 115 5.59 2.55 16.41
N GLN A 116 5.20 1.28 16.56
CA GLN A 116 5.73 0.40 17.61
C GLN A 116 7.23 0.12 17.42
N ILE A 117 7.72 0.08 16.19
CA ILE A 117 9.14 -0.09 15.89
C ILE A 117 9.94 1.19 16.14
N SER A 118 9.32 2.38 15.96
CA SER A 118 9.97 3.68 16.21
C SER A 118 10.01 4.10 17.68
N ALA A 119 9.20 3.47 18.53
CA ALA A 119 9.09 3.77 19.96
C ALA A 119 10.17 3.04 20.76
#